data_AF-A0A534YZQ1-F1
#
_entry.id   AF-A0A534YZQ1-F1
#
_cell.length_a   1.000
_cell.length_b   1.000
_cell.length_c   1.000
_cell.angle_alpha   90.00
_cell.angle_beta   90.00
_cell.angle_gamma   90.00
#
_symmetry.space_group_name_H-M   'P 1'
#
loop_
_entity.id
_entity.type
_entity.pdbx_description
1 polymer ?
#
loop_
_entity_poly.entity_id
_entity_poly.type
_entity_poly.pdbx_seq_one_letter_code
_entity_poly.pdbx_strand_id
1 'polypeptide(L)'
;MKAMHRLAPDIVDLLTCIVRVCSAYQGSVISWCRSRRTNKDVGGHHASKHLCACACDVVYDPRPRLGNGGKPEPYRPPLSLLQAECALYNVKVIREHGHDHFECSQLPLRMYF
;
A
#
# COMPACT_ATOMS: atom_id res chain seq x y z
N MET A 1 12.23 3.78 -31.96
CA MET A 1 12.31 4.46 -30.64
C MET A 1 11.68 3.55 -29.60
N LYS A 2 12.45 3.11 -28.60
CA LYS A 2 11.93 2.31 -27.48
C LYS A 2 11.02 3.21 -26.66
N ALA A 3 9.77 2.82 -26.47
CA ALA A 3 8.87 3.52 -25.56
C ALA A 3 9.52 3.55 -24.18
N MET A 4 9.96 4.72 -23.74
CA MET A 4 10.23 4.92 -22.32
C MET A 4 8.91 4.66 -21.61
N HIS A 5 8.87 3.58 -20.84
CA HIS A 5 7.76 3.17 -20.00
C HIS A 5 7.44 4.31 -19.04
N ARG A 6 6.55 5.23 -19.45
CA ARG A 6 5.92 6.15 -18.51
C ARG A 6 5.19 5.25 -17.53
N LEU A 7 5.60 5.27 -16.26
CA LEU A 7 4.79 4.71 -15.20
C LEU A 7 3.39 5.29 -15.37
N ALA A 8 2.37 4.42 -15.35
CA ALA A 8 0.99 4.89 -15.42
C ALA A 8 0.80 5.94 -14.29
N PRO A 9 0.12 7.07 -14.55
CA PRO A 9 -0.08 8.13 -13.55
C PRO A 9 -0.50 7.58 -12.18
N ASP A 10 -1.34 6.55 -12.18
CA ASP A 10 -1.84 5.87 -11.00
C ASP A 10 -0.75 5.21 -10.12
N ILE A 11 0.37 4.77 -10.70
CA ILE A 11 1.50 4.18 -9.95
C ILE A 11 2.31 5.28 -9.26
N VAL A 12 2.47 6.44 -9.92
CA VAL A 12 3.17 7.60 -9.33
C VAL A 12 2.38 8.14 -8.15
N ASP A 13 1.05 8.21 -8.30
CA ASP A 13 0.15 8.58 -7.23
C ASP A 13 0.22 7.60 -6.05
N LEU A 14 0.20 6.29 -6.33
CA LEU A 14 0.41 5.26 -5.30
C LEU A 14 1.74 5.44 -4.57
N LEU A 15 2.85 5.59 -5.30
CA LEU A 15 4.17 5.82 -4.71
C LEU A 15 4.20 7.06 -3.81
N THR A 16 3.63 8.16 -4.29
CA THR A 16 3.59 9.43 -3.54
C THR A 16 2.75 9.29 -2.27
N CYS A 17 1.59 8.65 -2.37
CA CYS A 17 0.73 8.37 -1.23
C CYS A 17 1.45 7.52 -0.18
N ILE A 18 2.11 6.44 -0.60
CA ILE A 18 2.80 5.51 0.31
C ILE A 18 3.97 6.16 1.01
N VAL A 19 4.80 6.92 0.30
CA VAL A 19 5.92 7.65 0.93
C VAL A 19 5.38 8.61 2.01
N ARG A 20 4.31 9.35 1.71
CA ARG A 20 3.69 10.27 2.67
C ARG A 20 3.13 9.55 3.88
N VAL A 21 2.32 8.51 3.68
CA VAL A 21 1.69 7.73 4.75
C VAL A 21 2.75 7.06 5.62
N CYS A 22 3.74 6.41 5.02
CA CYS A 22 4.81 5.75 5.76
C CYS A 22 5.62 6.76 6.58
N SER A 23 5.94 7.93 6.01
CA SER A 23 6.64 8.99 6.73
C SER A 23 5.82 9.58 7.88
N ALA A 24 4.51 9.81 7.68
CA ALA A 24 3.65 10.45 8.68
C ALA A 24 3.30 9.51 9.85
N TYR A 25 3.18 8.21 9.55
CA TYR A 25 2.62 7.23 10.48
C TYR A 25 3.62 6.16 10.91
N GLN A 26 4.91 6.32 10.58
CA GLN A 26 5.96 5.32 10.83
C GLN A 26 5.57 3.96 10.22
N GLY A 27 5.10 4.02 8.97
CA GLY A 27 4.71 2.84 8.20
C GLY A 27 5.90 2.21 7.49
N SER A 28 5.84 0.90 7.28
CA SER A 28 6.77 0.11 6.49
C SER A 28 6.01 -0.74 5.49
N VAL A 29 6.43 -0.68 4.22
CA VAL A 29 5.89 -1.57 3.18
C VAL A 29 6.47 -2.98 3.39
N ILE A 30 5.60 -3.97 3.56
CA ILE A 30 5.98 -5.38 3.74
C ILE A 30 5.75 -6.24 2.49
N SER A 31 4.97 -5.74 1.53
CA SER A 31 4.69 -6.42 0.27
C SER A 31 4.27 -5.38 -0.77
N TRP A 32 4.80 -5.47 -1.99
CA TRP A 32 4.45 -4.56 -3.10
C TRP A 32 4.23 -5.35 -4.38
N CYS A 33 5.28 -5.53 -5.19
CA CYS A 33 5.20 -6.32 -6.40
C CYS A 33 5.27 -7.80 -6.03
N ARG A 34 4.28 -8.58 -6.44
CA ARG A 34 4.29 -10.03 -6.25
C ARG A 34 4.54 -10.72 -7.58
N SER A 35 5.38 -11.76 -7.56
CA SER A 35 5.39 -12.72 -8.65
C SER A 35 4.09 -13.53 -8.65
N ARG A 36 3.72 -14.17 -9.76
CA ARG A 36 2.56 -15.09 -9.79
C ARG A 36 2.67 -16.20 -8.74
N ARG A 37 3.90 -16.71 -8.53
CA ARG A 37 4.19 -17.72 -7.51
C ARG A 37 3.95 -17.17 -6.11
N THR A 38 4.60 -16.08 -5.75
CA THR A 38 4.43 -15.43 -4.44
C THR A 38 2.97 -15.10 -4.17
N ASN A 39 2.26 -14.56 -5.16
CA ASN A 39 0.84 -14.25 -5.04
C ASN A 39 0.00 -15.50 -4.75
N LYS A 40 0.28 -16.63 -5.43
CA LYS A 40 -0.38 -17.91 -5.15
C LYS A 40 -0.04 -18.44 -3.76
N ASP A 41 1.22 -18.36 -3.35
CA ASP A 41 1.72 -18.89 -2.07
C ASP A 41 1.05 -18.20 -0.86
N VAL A 42 0.71 -16.90 -1.00
CA VAL A 42 -0.01 -16.13 0.02
C VAL A 42 -1.54 -16.17 -0.15
N GLY A 43 -2.07 -17.03 -1.04
CA GLY A 43 -3.51 -17.15 -1.29
C GLY A 43 -4.14 -15.96 -2.04
N GLY A 44 -3.33 -15.14 -2.71
CA GLY A 44 -3.78 -13.96 -3.44
C GLY A 44 -4.58 -14.30 -4.71
N HIS A 45 -5.54 -13.44 -5.04
CA HIS A 45 -6.39 -13.58 -6.22
C HIS A 45 -5.58 -13.45 -7.52
N HIS A 46 -5.96 -14.16 -8.59
CA HIS A 46 -5.25 -14.16 -9.88
C HIS A 46 -5.24 -12.79 -10.59
N ALA A 47 -6.22 -11.94 -10.26
CA ALA A 47 -6.31 -10.56 -10.73
C ALA A 47 -5.80 -9.53 -9.67
N SER A 48 -4.92 -9.96 -8.75
CA SER A 48 -4.37 -9.07 -7.73
C SER A 48 -3.56 -7.93 -8.36
N LYS A 49 -3.80 -6.70 -7.88
CA LYS A 49 -3.06 -5.50 -8.28
C LYS A 49 -1.58 -5.52 -7.87
N HIS A 50 -1.19 -6.39 -6.93
CA HIS A 50 0.23 -6.64 -6.63
C HIS A 50 0.99 -7.23 -7.82
N LEU A 51 0.32 -7.97 -8.71
CA LEU A 51 0.95 -8.58 -9.89
C LEU A 51 1.39 -7.55 -10.93
N CYS A 52 0.80 -6.35 -10.89
CA CYS A 52 1.12 -5.24 -11.80
C CYS A 52 1.73 -4.04 -11.08
N ALA A 53 2.29 -4.24 -9.88
CA ALA A 53 2.89 -3.17 -9.06
C ALA A 53 1.92 -2.04 -8.66
N CYS A 54 0.61 -2.26 -8.77
CA CYS A 54 -0.45 -1.28 -8.50
C CYS A 54 -1.09 -1.47 -7.11
N ALA A 55 -0.44 -2.23 -6.23
CA ALA A 55 -0.83 -2.37 -4.83
C ALA A 55 0.37 -2.67 -3.93
N CYS A 56 0.25 -2.32 -2.65
CA CYS A 56 1.20 -2.66 -1.61
C CYS A 56 0.51 -2.80 -0.24
N ASP A 57 1.20 -3.48 0.68
CA ASP A 57 0.76 -3.76 2.03
C ASP A 57 1.69 -3.05 3.01
N VAL A 58 1.11 -2.31 3.95
CA VAL A 58 1.84 -1.50 4.93
C VAL A 58 1.50 -1.95 6.35
N VAL A 59 2.53 -2.10 7.17
CA VAL A 59 2.44 -2.22 8.62
C VAL A 59 2.96 -0.96 9.26
N TYR A 60 2.64 -0.73 10.53
CA TYR A 60 3.05 0.48 11.25
C TYR A 60 3.82 0.09 12.49
N ASP A 61 4.85 0.87 12.79
CA ASP A 61 5.66 0.64 13.97
C ASP A 61 4.80 0.86 15.23
N PRO A 62 4.99 0.02 16.26
CA PRO A 62 4.40 0.25 17.56
C PRO A 62 4.82 1.62 18.12
N ARG A 63 3.87 2.39 18.64
CA ARG A 63 4.21 3.66 19.28
C ARG A 63 4.69 3.40 20.71
N PRO A 64 5.77 4.08 21.15
CA PRO A 64 6.09 4.10 22.56
C PRO A 64 4.91 4.73 23.31
N ARG A 65 4.49 4.12 24.43
CA ARG A 65 3.55 4.81 25.33
C ARG A 65 4.23 6.08 25.84
N LEU A 66 3.51 7.20 25.81
CA LEU A 66 3.95 8.41 26.51
C LEU A 66 3.88 8.13 28.02
N GLY A 67 4.99 7.66 28.60
CA GLY A 67 5.12 7.34 30.03
C GLY A 67 6.14 6.24 30.32
N ASN A 68 7.01 6.51 31.32
CA ASN A 68 8.12 5.71 31.84
C ASN A 68 8.07 4.18 31.58
N GLY A 69 8.63 3.72 30.45
CA GLY A 69 8.94 2.30 30.25
C GLY A 69 7.76 1.39 29.89
N GLY A 70 6.63 1.94 29.44
CA GLY A 70 5.53 1.13 28.93
C GLY A 70 5.91 0.31 27.69
N LYS A 71 5.44 -0.94 27.60
CA LYS A 71 5.59 -1.75 26.38
C LYS A 71 4.97 -1.00 25.18
N PRO A 72 5.59 -1.04 23.99
CA PRO A 72 5.02 -0.44 22.79
C PRO A 72 3.62 -1.01 22.52
N GLU A 73 2.67 -0.16 22.17
CA GLU A 73 1.34 -0.61 21.76
C GLU A 73 1.26 -0.70 20.23
N PRO A 74 0.50 -1.68 19.68
CA PRO A 74 0.18 -1.71 18.27
C PRO A 74 -0.47 -0.38 17.89
N TYR A 75 0.21 0.41 17.07
CA TYR A 75 -0.35 1.62 16.52
C TYR A 75 -0.80 1.36 15.09
N ARG A 76 -1.97 1.88 14.75
CA ARG A 76 -2.44 1.94 13.37
C ARG A 76 -3.30 3.19 13.21
N PRO A 77 -3.07 4.01 12.18
CA PRO A 77 -3.89 5.19 11.97
C PRO A 77 -5.37 4.82 11.81
N PRO A 78 -6.32 5.70 12.22
CA PRO A 78 -7.73 5.50 11.93
C PRO A 78 -7.94 5.32 10.42
N LEU A 79 -8.71 4.30 10.04
CA LEU A 79 -8.92 3.98 8.62
C LEU A 79 -9.54 5.16 7.86
N SER A 80 -10.48 5.88 8.47
CA SER A 80 -11.12 7.05 7.88
C SER A 80 -10.13 8.18 7.57
N LEU A 81 -9.12 8.37 8.43
CA LEU A 81 -8.06 9.36 8.21
C LEU A 81 -7.18 8.94 7.03
N LEU A 82 -6.76 7.67 6.99
CA LEU A 82 -5.99 7.15 5.85
C LEU A 82 -6.78 7.25 4.55
N GLN A 83 -8.06 6.88 4.55
CA GLN A 83 -8.92 6.98 3.36
C GLN A 83 -9.01 8.41 2.85
N ALA A 84 -9.19 9.40 3.74
CA ALA A 84 -9.22 10.81 3.36
C ALA A 84 -7.89 11.28 2.75
N GLU A 85 -6.75 10.90 3.32
CA GLU A 85 -5.43 11.25 2.77
C GLU A 85 -5.15 10.55 1.43
N CYS A 86 -5.48 9.27 1.32
CA CYS A 86 -5.24 8.46 0.12
C CYS A 86 -6.11 8.89 -1.06
N ALA A 87 -7.33 9.40 -0.78
CA ALA A 87 -8.23 9.92 -1.80
C ALA A 87 -7.63 11.09 -2.59
N LEU A 88 -6.73 11.88 -1.97
CA LEU A 88 -6.01 12.97 -2.65
C LEU A 88 -5.08 12.48 -3.77
N TYR A 89 -4.74 11.20 -3.75
CA TYR A 89 -3.84 10.53 -4.68
C TYR A 89 -4.56 9.42 -5.46
N ASN A 90 -5.90 9.41 -5.53
CA ASN A 90 -6.63 8.32 -6.19
C ASN A 90 -6.25 6.92 -5.68
N VAL A 91 -5.79 6.79 -4.43
CA VAL A 91 -5.42 5.52 -3.80
C VAL A 91 -6.56 5.08 -2.90
N LYS A 92 -6.92 3.80 -3.00
CA LYS A 92 -7.84 3.15 -2.09
C LYS A 92 -7.04 2.42 -1.02
N VAL A 93 -7.45 2.56 0.23
CA VAL A 93 -6.89 1.78 1.34
C VAL A 93 -7.96 0.86 1.93
N ILE A 94 -7.56 -0.37 2.24
CA ILE A 94 -8.40 -1.44 2.77
C ILE A 94 -7.74 -1.96 4.05
N ARG A 95 -8.52 -2.01 5.12
CA ARG A 95 -8.09 -2.51 6.43
C ARG A 95 -8.11 -4.04 6.43
N GLU A 96 -6.94 -4.66 6.35
CA GLU A 96 -6.80 -6.11 6.50
C GLU A 96 -6.24 -6.51 7.87
N HIS A 97 -6.29 -7.81 8.16
CA HIS A 97 -5.76 -8.38 9.39
C HIS A 97 -4.23 -8.20 9.42
N GLY A 98 -3.75 -7.36 10.34
CA GLY A 98 -2.32 -7.11 10.57
C GLY A 98 -1.66 -6.04 9.68
N HIS A 99 -2.25 -5.61 8.56
CA HIS A 99 -1.66 -4.62 7.65
C HIS A 99 -2.73 -3.88 6.84
N ASP A 100 -2.45 -2.63 6.42
CA ASP A 100 -3.32 -1.85 5.53
C ASP A 100 -2.90 -2.12 4.08
N HIS A 101 -3.84 -2.50 3.23
CA HIS A 101 -3.64 -2.75 1.81
C HIS A 101 -3.98 -1.48 1.02
N PHE A 102 -3.02 -0.98 0.25
CA PHE A 102 -3.15 0.21 -0.59
C PHE A 102 -3.11 -0.20 -2.05
N GLU A 103 -4.06 0.29 -2.84
CA GLU A 103 -4.14 -0.02 -4.26
C GLU A 103 -4.58 1.21 -5.07
N CYS A 104 -4.14 1.29 -6.32
CA CYS A 104 -4.68 2.27 -7.27
C CYS A 104 -6.20 2.12 -7.35
N SER A 105 -6.97 3.22 -7.31
CA SER A 105 -8.44 3.15 -7.34
C SER A 105 -8.97 2.63 -8.67
N GLN A 106 -8.23 2.85 -9.76
CA GLN A 106 -8.51 2.28 -11.07
C GLN A 106 -7.53 1.14 -11.36
N LEU A 107 -8.01 0.06 -11.99
CA LEU A 107 -7.10 -0.90 -12.60
C LEU A 107 -6.41 -0.18 -13.77
N PRO A 108 -5.09 -0.33 -13.99
CA PRO A 108 -4.47 0.17 -15.21
C PRO A 108 -5.26 -0.41 -16.38
N LEU A 109 -5.91 0.48 -17.14
CA LEU A 109 -6.73 0.14 -18.30
C LEU A 109 -5.94 -0.83 -19.19
N ARG A 110 -6.36 -2.11 -19.20
CA ARG A 110 -5.88 -3.16 -20.11
C ARG A 110 -4.39 -3.06 -20.47
N MET A 111 -3.50 -3.35 -19.53
CA MET A 111 -2.10 -3.59 -19.89
C MET A 111 -1.79 -5.10 -19.87
N TYR A 112 -1.79 -5.65 -21.09
CA TYR A 112 -1.15 -6.89 -21.56
C TYR A 112 -1.82 -8.23 -21.20
N PHE A 113 -2.75 -8.67 -22.07
CA PHE A 113 -2.78 -10.05 -22.55
C PHE A 113 -2.16 -10.08 -23.94
#